data_AF-A0A1M6CV58-F1
#
_entry.id   AF-A0A1M6CV58-F1
#
_cell.length_a   1.000
_cell.length_b   1.000
_cell.length_c   1.000
_cell.angle_alpha   90.00
_cell.angle_beta   90.00
_cell.angle_gamma   90.00
#
_symmetry.space_group_name_H-M   'P 1'
#
loop_
_entity.id
_entity.type
_entity.pdbx_description
1 polymer ?
#
loop_
_entity_poly.entity_id
_entity_poly.type
_entity_poly.pdbx_seq_one_letter_code
_entity_poly.pdbx_strand_id
1 'polypeptide(L)' 'MVEAIETSLYLIVKYKAGLDKEGKDIFRNLVFRNINPDSSYEDLYAVGDKIGRALGTQIYSISKETTHELINI' A
#
# COMPACT_ATOMS: atom_id res chain seq x y z
N MET A 1 -18.80 -23.56 -13.14
CA MET A 1 -17.88 -23.56 -11.98
C MET A 1 -17.43 -22.13 -11.78
N VAL A 2 -17.22 -21.66 -10.55
CA VAL A 2 -16.69 -20.29 -10.31
C VAL A 2 -15.25 -20.41 -9.85
N GLU A 3 -14.32 -19.86 -10.63
CA GLU A 3 -12.91 -19.78 -10.26
C GLU A 3 -12.54 -18.34 -9.90
N ALA A 4 -11.65 -18.18 -8.91
CA ALA A 4 -11.08 -16.89 -8.53
C ALA A 4 -9.63 -16.83 -9.03
N ILE A 5 -9.31 -15.82 -9.84
CA ILE A 5 -7.97 -15.60 -10.39
C ILE A 5 -7.43 -14.31 -9.79
N GLU A 6 -6.26 -14.37 -9.17
CA GLU A 6 -5.54 -13.16 -8.74
C GLU A 6 -5.12 -12.36 -9.98
N THR A 7 -5.61 -11.13 -10.10
CA THR A 7 -5.31 -10.27 -11.26
C THR A 7 -4.39 -9.13 -10.93
N SER A 8 -4.22 -8.79 -9.64
CA SER A 8 -3.32 -7.72 -9.23
C SER A 8 -2.92 -7.80 -7.76
N LEU A 9 -1.69 -7.35 -7.50
CA LEU A 9 -1.15 -7.21 -6.16
C LEU A 9 -0.51 -5.83 -5.97
N TYR A 10 -0.87 -5.17 -4.87
CA TYR A 10 -0.50 -3.79 -4.56
C TYR A 10 0.10 -3.65 -3.17
N LEU A 11 1.10 -2.76 -3.05
CA LEU A 11 1.53 -2.20 -1.77
C LEU A 11 1.05 -0.75 -1.70
N ILE A 12 0.32 -0.42 -0.64
CA ILE A 12 -0.17 0.92 -0.39
C ILE A 12 0.50 1.47 0.86
N VAL A 13 1.15 2.62 0.70
CA VAL A 13 1.84 3.32 1.79
C VAL A 13 1.12 4.63 2.05
N LYS A 14 0.49 4.73 3.21
CA LYS A 14 -0.21 5.94 3.66
C LYS A 14 0.71 6.78 4.52
N TYR A 15 0.86 8.06 4.19
CA TYR A 15 1.78 8.96 4.88
C TYR A 15 1.13 10.32 5.17
N LYS A 16 1.64 11.02 6.18
CA LYS A 16 1.22 12.41 6.47
C LYS A 16 1.86 13.35 5.45
N ALA A 17 1.04 13.98 4.61
CA ALA A 17 1.50 14.89 3.57
C ALA A 17 1.58 16.35 4.03
N GLY A 18 0.93 16.70 5.15
CA GLY A 18 0.93 18.05 5.69
C GLY A 18 -0.28 18.30 6.59
N LEU A 19 -0.60 19.58 6.78
CA LEU A 19 -1.79 20.05 7.49
C LEU A 19 -2.73 20.78 6.52
N ASP A 20 -4.04 20.70 6.76
CA ASP A 20 -5.01 21.53 6.05
C ASP A 20 -5.11 22.95 6.65
N LYS A 21 -6.03 23.76 6.11
CA LYS A 21 -6.25 25.15 6.56
C LYS A 21 -6.72 25.25 8.02
N GLU A 22 -7.26 24.17 8.59
CA GLU A 22 -7.74 24.09 9.96
C GLU A 22 -6.70 23.44 10.90
N GLY A 23 -5.53 23.08 10.39
CA GLY A 23 -4.47 22.41 11.15
C GLY A 23 -4.68 20.90 11.33
N LYS A 24 -5.57 20.27 10.55
CA LYS A 24 -5.79 18.81 10.60
C LYS A 24 -4.83 18.08 9.67
N ASP A 25 -4.44 16.88 10.05
CA ASP A 25 -3.53 16.04 9.27
C ASP A 25 -4.13 15.64 7.92
N ILE A 26 -3.40 15.95 6.84
CA ILE A 26 -3.69 15.45 5.50
C ILE A 26 -2.88 14.19 5.27
N PHE A 27 -3.55 13.10 4.92
CA PHE A 27 -2.92 11.84 4.53
C PHE A 27 -2.97 11.64 3.02
N ARG A 28 -1.93 11.04 2.45
CA ARG A 28 -1.87 10.61 1.04
C ARG A 28 -1.37 9.18 0.93
N ASN A 29 -1.64 8.56 -0.21
CA ASN A 29 -1.22 7.20 -0.52
C ASN A 29 -0.18 7.20 -1.65
N LEU A 30 0.88 6.43 -1.48
CA LEU A 30 1.70 5.92 -2.58
C LEU A 30 1.26 4.49 -2.86
N VAL A 31 1.09 4.16 -4.15
CA VAL A 31 0.64 2.84 -4.58
C VAL A 31 1.70 2.24 -5.49
N PHE A 32 2.23 1.09 -5.08
CA PHE A 32 3.16 0.29 -5.87
C PHE A 32 2.43 -0.94 -6.38
N ARG A 33 2.52 -1.19 -7.69
CA ARG A 33 1.89 -2.32 -8.37
C ARG A 33 2.92 -3.41 -8.62
N ASN A 34 2.47 -4.65 -8.87
CA ASN A 34 3.32 -5.78 -9.24
C ASN A 34 4.40 -6.07 -8.20
N ILE A 35 4.06 -5.96 -6.92
CA ILE A 35 4.99 -6.36 -5.85
C ILE A 35 5.15 -7.88 -5.84
N ASN A 36 6.25 -8.39 -5.28
CA ASN A 36 6.45 -9.83 -5.20
C ASN A 36 5.41 -10.44 -4.24
N PRO A 37 4.59 -11.43 -4.67
CA PRO A 37 3.57 -12.06 -3.82
C PRO A 37 4.14 -12.73 -2.57
N ASP A 38 5.37 -13.21 -2.64
CA ASP A 38 6.04 -13.90 -1.54
C ASP A 38 6.74 -12.95 -0.56
N SER A 39 6.60 -11.63 -0.74
CA SER A 39 7.19 -10.65 0.17
C SER A 39 6.61 -10.83 1.58
N SER A 40 7.49 -10.98 2.56
CA SER A 40 7.12 -11.02 3.97
C SER A 40 6.57 -9.68 4.44
N TYR A 41 5.81 -9.67 5.53
CA TYR A 41 5.33 -8.41 6.09
C TYR A 41 6.50 -7.54 6.57
N GLU A 42 7.55 -8.15 7.12
CA GLU A 42 8.78 -7.50 7.57
C GLU A 42 9.46 -6.74 6.43
N ASP A 43 9.55 -7.34 5.24
CA ASP A 43 10.12 -6.69 4.05
C ASP A 43 9.28 -5.49 3.63
N LEU A 44 7.95 -5.63 3.62
CA LEU A 44 7.03 -4.55 3.28
C LEU A 44 7.13 -3.39 4.29
N TYR A 45 7.25 -3.70 5.58
CA TYR A 45 7.49 -2.70 6.63
C TYR A 45 8.83 -1.99 6.43
N ALA A 46 9.91 -2.72 6.13
CA ALA A 46 11.22 -2.14 5.88
C ALA A 46 11.22 -1.20 4.67
N VAL A 47 10.47 -1.53 3.61
CA VAL A 47 10.26 -0.65 2.46
C VAL A 47 9.51 0.62 2.87
N GLY A 48 8.40 0.48 3.59
CA GLY A 48 7.63 1.64 4.04
C GLY A 48 8.41 2.59 4.96
N ASP A 49 9.18 2.06 5.92
CA ASP A 49 10.04 2.88 6.78
C ASP A 49 11.06 3.68 5.96
N LYS A 50 11.72 3.04 4.97
CA LYS A 50 12.64 3.73 4.06
C LYS A 50 11.94 4.82 3.23
N ILE A 51 10.73 4.57 2.76
CA ILE A 51 9.92 5.57 2.04
C ILE A 51 9.59 6.75 2.96
N GLY A 52 9.15 6.51 4.20
CA GLY A 52 8.86 7.58 5.17
C GLY A 52 10.07 8.46 5.43
N ARG A 53 11.23 7.84 5.68
CA ARG A 53 12.50 8.55 5.85
C ARG A 53 12.86 9.39 4.63
N ALA A 54 12.71 8.85 3.42
CA ALA A 54 13.00 9.56 2.18
C ALA A 54 12.06 10.76 1.95
N LEU A 55 10.79 10.63 2.35
CA LEU A 55 9.80 11.71 2.28
C LEU A 55 9.93 12.72 3.43
N GLY A 56 10.76 12.45 4.44
CA GLY A 56 10.89 13.28 5.64
C GLY A 56 9.60 13.32 6.48
N THR A 57 8.79 12.27 6.44
CA THR A 57 7.49 12.21 7.11
C THR A 57 7.18 10.82 7.66
N GLN A 58 6.27 10.78 8.63
CA GLN A 58 5.83 9.52 9.23
C GLN A 58 4.90 8.75 8.28
N ILE A 59 5.17 7.47 8.12
CA ILE A 59 4.21 6.51 7.55
C ILE A 59 3.15 6.21 8.60
N TYR A 60 1.90 6.38 8.21
CA TYR A 60 0.74 6.09 9.05
C TYR A 60 0.33 4.62 8.96
N SER A 61 0.34 4.05 7.75
CA SER A 61 0.01 2.64 7.55
C SER A 61 0.61 2.08 6.27
N ILE A 62 0.76 0.77 6.25
CA ILE A 62 1.14 -0.02 5.08
C ILE A 62 0.09 -1.10 4.91
N SER A 63 -0.40 -1.30 3.69
CA SER A 63 -1.30 -2.41 3.35
C SER A 63 -0.85 -3.14 2.10
N LYS A 64 -1.03 -4.46 2.11
CA LYS A 64 -0.93 -5.34 0.95
C LYS A 64 -2.35 -5.62 0.48
N GLU A 65 -2.67 -5.27 -0.76
CA GLU A 65 -4.00 -5.49 -1.33
C GLU A 65 -3.91 -6.41 -2.55
N THR A 66 -4.71 -7.46 -2.52
CA THR A 66 -4.81 -8.45 -3.61
C THR A 66 -6.19 -8.36 -4.24
N THR A 67 -6.25 -8.24 -5.56
CA THR A 67 -7.49 -8.26 -6.33
C THR A 67 -7.66 -9.62 -6.99
N HIS A 68 -8.85 -10.19 -6.85
CA HIS A 68 -9.24 -11.42 -7.53
C HIS A 68 -10.45 -11.15 -8.43
N GLU A 69 -10.42 -11.67 -9.64
CA GLU A 69 -11.56 -11.66 -10.56
C GLU A 69 -12.24 -13.04 -10.54
N LEU A 70 -13.57 -13.04 -10.47
CA LEU A 70 -14.38 -14.25 -10.53
C LEU A 70 -14.74 -14.54 -11.98
N ILE A 71 -14.37 -15.72 -12.47
CA ILE A 71 -14.71 -16.17 -13.82
C ILE A 71 -15.67 -17.35 -13.73
N ASN A 72 -16.80 -17.23 -14.43
CA ASN A 72 -17.73 -18.33 -14.64
C ASN A 72 -17.31 -19.12 -15.88
N ILE A 73 -17.01 -20.40 -15.67
CA ILE A 73 -16.64 -21.37 -16.71
C ILE A 73 -17.68 -22.48 -16.79
#